data_AF-A0A7K5BJR7-F1
#
_entry.id   AF-A0A7K5BJR7-F1
#
_cell.length_a   1.000
_cell.length_b   1.000
_cell.length_c   1.000
_cell.angle_alpha   90.00
_cell.angle_beta   90.00
_cell.angle_gamma   90.00
#
_symmetry.space_group_name_H-M   'P 1'
#
loop_
_entity.id
_entity.type
_entity.pdbx_description
1 polymer ?
#
loop_
_entity_poly.entity_id
_entity_poly.type
_entity_poly.pdbx_seq_one_letter_code
_entity_poly.pdbx_strand_id
1 'polypeptide(L)'
;PQYGLVFDAGSTHTSLYTYRWPMDKENGTGIVFQVDVCSVSGPGISSYADDPAGAGASLKACLDKAMKIVPAEQQRDTPTYLGATAGMRLLREQNSTKAEQVLAEVAKAIGEYPVDFRGARILTGREEGSFGWITVNYLLETLVKFSFAEKWEHPRDTEVLGALDLGGASTQITFQPGVPVEDRNTSVFFRLYGTNYSLYSHSYLCYGQTQALKMLLAALHQSSPTAQISHPCYPSGYQENVTVAELYDSPCVHAPSTASPALVLTVMGTGDPAGCRSAIQKLFNFSCRAQRPCGFNGVYQPPVRGQFFVRS
;
A
#
# COMPACT_ATOMS: atom_id res chain seq x y z
N PRO A 1 14.94 26.46 -5.01
CA PRO A 1 14.41 25.15 -4.53
C PRO A 1 13.72 24.44 -5.69
N GLN A 2 13.61 23.12 -5.65
CA GLN A 2 12.85 22.31 -6.58
C GLN A 2 11.63 21.71 -5.86
N TYR A 3 10.61 21.34 -6.63
CA TYR A 3 9.37 20.74 -6.14
C TYR A 3 9.13 19.39 -6.80
N GLY A 4 8.33 18.54 -6.17
CA GLY A 4 7.89 17.27 -6.74
C GLY A 4 6.54 16.86 -6.18
N LEU A 5 5.75 16.20 -7.01
CA LEU A 5 4.40 15.76 -6.68
C LEU A 5 4.32 14.23 -6.80
N VAL A 6 3.77 13.58 -5.79
CA VAL A 6 3.55 12.13 -5.80
C VAL A 6 2.14 11.83 -5.34
N PHE A 7 1.35 11.22 -6.22
CA PHE A 7 0.10 10.57 -5.85
C PHE A 7 0.39 9.17 -5.32
N ASP A 8 -0.01 8.93 -4.08
CA ASP A 8 -0.19 7.60 -3.53
C ASP A 8 -1.65 7.19 -3.73
N ALA A 9 -1.88 6.31 -4.71
CA ALA A 9 -3.20 5.80 -5.03
C ALA A 9 -3.42 4.44 -4.34
N GLY A 10 -3.78 4.53 -3.06
CA GLY A 10 -4.15 3.41 -2.21
C GLY A 10 -5.45 2.72 -2.61
N SER A 11 -5.72 1.57 -2.00
CA SER A 11 -6.97 0.83 -2.25
C SER A 11 -8.22 1.53 -1.71
N THR A 12 -8.09 2.27 -0.60
CA THR A 12 -9.20 2.93 0.09
C THR A 12 -9.28 4.43 -0.16
N HIS A 13 -8.15 5.07 -0.47
CA HIS A 13 -8.05 6.51 -0.67
C HIS A 13 -6.88 6.84 -1.60
N THR A 14 -6.84 8.09 -2.07
CA THR A 14 -5.71 8.64 -2.81
C THR A 14 -5.22 9.89 -2.11
N SER A 15 -3.90 10.08 -2.01
CA SER A 15 -3.29 11.29 -1.43
C SER A 15 -2.24 11.87 -2.35
N LEU A 16 -2.23 13.20 -2.50
CA LEU A 16 -1.18 13.94 -3.19
C LEU A 16 -0.20 14.51 -2.16
N TYR A 17 1.05 14.10 -2.26
CA TYR A 17 2.15 14.66 -1.49
C TYR A 17 2.91 15.68 -2.31
N THR A 18 3.08 16.87 -1.76
CA THR A 18 3.93 17.92 -2.34
C THR A 18 5.22 17.97 -1.55
N TYR A 19 6.35 17.84 -2.25
CA TYR A 19 7.69 17.87 -1.70
C TYR A 19 8.49 19.06 -2.22
N ARG A 20 9.46 19.53 -1.45
CA ARG A 20 10.47 20.52 -1.85
C ARG A 20 11.87 20.09 -1.45
N TRP A 21 12.89 20.49 -2.21
CA TRP A 21 14.30 20.27 -1.86
C TRP A 21 15.22 21.38 -2.41
N PRO A 22 16.42 21.60 -1.83
CA PRO A 22 17.47 22.41 -2.45
C PRO A 22 17.97 21.74 -3.74
N MET A 23 18.59 22.48 -4.66
CA MET A 23 19.04 21.91 -5.94
C MET A 23 20.15 20.86 -5.79
N ASP A 24 20.97 21.00 -4.76
CA ASP A 24 22.11 20.12 -4.52
C ASP A 24 21.68 18.77 -3.94
N LYS A 25 22.40 17.71 -4.32
CA LYS A 25 22.22 16.36 -3.79
C LYS A 25 23.33 16.04 -2.81
N GLU A 26 22.98 15.39 -1.70
CA GLU A 26 23.93 14.86 -0.72
C GLU A 26 24.35 13.43 -1.14
N ASN A 27 25.61 13.25 -1.52
CA ASN A 27 26.16 11.96 -1.99
C ASN A 27 25.28 11.27 -3.06
N GLY A 28 24.72 12.06 -3.97
CA GLY A 28 23.86 11.57 -5.06
C GLY A 28 22.38 11.37 -4.71
N THR A 29 21.97 11.63 -3.47
CA THR A 29 20.57 11.54 -3.00
C THR A 29 20.09 12.92 -2.49
N GLY A 30 18.87 13.33 -2.83
CA GLY A 30 18.36 14.65 -2.45
C GLY A 30 17.83 14.71 -1.01
N ILE A 31 17.97 15.86 -0.35
CA ILE A 31 17.35 16.15 0.94
C ILE A 31 15.97 16.76 0.70
N VAL A 32 14.92 16.01 1.02
CA VAL A 32 13.53 16.34 0.68
C VAL A 32 12.71 16.70 1.92
N PHE A 33 11.83 17.68 1.78
CA PHE A 33 10.87 18.09 2.80
C PHE A 33 9.46 18.02 2.25
N GLN A 34 8.53 17.41 2.99
CA GLN A 34 7.11 17.51 2.68
C GLN A 34 6.62 18.92 3.00
N VAL A 35 5.91 19.55 2.08
CA VAL A 35 5.33 20.89 2.28
C VAL A 35 3.82 20.87 2.44
N ASP A 36 3.16 19.89 1.81
CA ASP A 36 1.71 19.75 1.90
C ASP A 36 1.31 18.30 1.60
N VAL A 37 0.16 17.92 2.15
CA VAL A 37 -0.56 16.70 1.80
C VAL A 37 -2.02 17.08 1.50
N CYS A 38 -2.55 16.52 0.42
CA CYS A 38 -3.95 16.66 0.05
C CYS A 38 -4.57 15.28 -0.08
N SER A 39 -5.55 14.97 0.77
CA SER A 39 -6.37 13.77 0.64
C SER A 39 -7.44 14.00 -0.41
N VAL A 40 -7.44 13.18 -1.46
CA VAL A 40 -8.47 13.21 -2.51
C VAL A 40 -9.78 12.74 -1.91
N SER A 41 -10.87 13.47 -2.19
CA SER A 41 -12.21 13.09 -1.78
C SER A 41 -12.68 11.85 -2.54
N GLY A 42 -13.23 10.88 -1.82
CA GLY A 42 -13.77 9.65 -2.40
C GLY A 42 -12.86 8.44 -2.19
N PRO A 43 -13.20 7.30 -2.82
CA PRO A 43 -12.48 6.05 -2.66
C PRO A 43 -11.16 6.03 -3.45
N GLY A 44 -10.38 4.97 -3.28
CA GLY A 44 -9.20 4.71 -4.10
C GLY A 44 -9.55 4.54 -5.58
N ILE A 45 -8.61 4.86 -6.48
CA ILE A 45 -8.87 4.92 -7.94
C ILE A 45 -9.39 3.60 -8.53
N SER A 46 -9.09 2.44 -7.92
CA SER A 46 -9.59 1.14 -8.36
C SER A 46 -11.11 0.99 -8.24
N SER A 47 -11.76 1.80 -7.39
CA SER A 47 -13.22 1.77 -7.19
C SER A 47 -13.98 2.40 -8.36
N TYR A 48 -13.28 3.11 -9.25
CA TYR A 48 -13.80 3.72 -10.47
C TYR A 48 -13.69 2.79 -11.68
N ALA A 49 -13.62 1.47 -11.46
CA ALA A 49 -13.47 0.47 -12.52
C ALA A 49 -14.61 0.52 -13.56
N ASP A 50 -15.80 0.96 -13.16
CA ASP A 50 -16.98 1.15 -14.01
C ASP A 50 -17.24 2.63 -14.39
N ASP A 51 -16.45 3.56 -13.84
CA ASP A 51 -16.44 4.99 -14.22
C ASP A 51 -15.00 5.55 -14.25
N PRO A 52 -14.15 5.13 -15.20
CA PRO A 52 -12.74 5.55 -15.22
C PRO A 52 -12.53 7.06 -15.28
N ALA A 53 -13.44 7.80 -15.93
CA ALA A 53 -13.38 9.26 -16.01
C ALA A 53 -13.52 9.91 -14.63
N GLY A 54 -14.35 9.32 -13.76
CA GLY A 54 -14.47 9.72 -12.35
C GLY A 54 -13.14 9.62 -11.58
N ALA A 55 -12.29 8.63 -11.90
CA ALA A 55 -10.96 8.50 -11.30
C ALA A 55 -10.09 9.71 -11.59
N GLY A 56 -10.00 10.12 -12.86
CA GLY A 56 -9.24 11.31 -13.25
C GLY A 56 -9.82 12.60 -12.67
N ALA A 57 -11.15 12.76 -12.71
CA ALA A 57 -11.83 13.92 -12.15
C ALA A 57 -11.58 14.09 -10.64
N SER A 58 -11.49 12.98 -9.89
CA SER A 58 -11.25 13.02 -8.44
C SER A 58 -9.95 13.74 -8.07
N LEU A 59 -8.91 13.66 -8.91
CA LEU A 59 -7.58 14.20 -8.62
C LEU A 59 -7.49 15.72 -8.75
N LYS A 60 -8.41 16.34 -9.50
CA LYS A 60 -8.32 17.75 -9.92
C LYS A 60 -8.26 18.72 -8.74
N ALA A 61 -9.06 18.50 -7.70
CA ALA A 61 -9.06 19.37 -6.52
C ALA A 61 -7.69 19.43 -5.80
N CYS A 62 -6.99 18.29 -5.72
CA CYS A 62 -5.66 18.26 -5.12
C CYS A 62 -4.58 18.82 -6.06
N LEU A 63 -4.71 18.61 -7.38
CA LEU A 63 -3.84 19.25 -8.36
C LEU A 63 -3.98 20.78 -8.32
N ASP A 64 -5.21 21.31 -8.28
CA ASP A 64 -5.49 22.75 -8.14
C ASP A 64 -4.86 23.33 -6.87
N LYS A 65 -4.90 22.58 -5.76
CA LYS A 65 -4.25 22.96 -4.51
C LYS A 65 -2.72 22.99 -4.67
N ALA A 66 -2.13 21.96 -5.29
CA ALA A 66 -0.69 21.90 -5.53
C ALA A 66 -0.19 23.05 -6.42
N MET A 67 -0.96 23.44 -7.44
CA MET A 67 -0.60 24.58 -8.31
C MET A 67 -0.60 25.93 -7.59
N LYS A 68 -1.28 26.05 -6.44
CA LYS A 68 -1.19 27.25 -5.58
C LYS A 68 0.06 27.26 -4.69
N ILE A 69 0.69 26.10 -4.50
CA ILE A 69 1.87 25.92 -3.64
C ILE A 69 3.15 26.02 -4.47
N VAL A 70 3.15 25.42 -5.67
CA VAL A 70 4.30 25.42 -6.58
C VAL A 70 4.33 26.74 -7.37
N PRO A 71 5.43 27.52 -7.31
CA PRO A 71 5.56 28.76 -8.08
C PRO A 71 5.35 28.54 -9.58
N ALA A 72 4.64 29.45 -10.25
CA ALA A 72 4.20 29.29 -11.64
C ALA A 72 5.37 28.99 -12.61
N GLU A 73 6.51 29.64 -12.38
CA GLU A 73 7.74 29.47 -13.15
C GLU A 73 8.41 28.10 -12.96
N GLN A 74 8.04 27.35 -11.92
CA GLN A 74 8.60 26.02 -11.61
C GLN A 74 7.62 24.88 -11.89
N GLN A 75 6.35 25.17 -12.16
CA GLN A 75 5.31 24.14 -12.33
C GLN A 75 5.69 23.16 -13.45
N ARG A 76 6.09 23.66 -14.63
CA ARG A 76 6.40 22.82 -15.79
C ARG A 76 7.60 21.91 -15.61
N ASP A 77 8.48 22.26 -14.67
CA ASP A 77 9.67 21.47 -14.32
C ASP A 77 9.44 20.58 -13.09
N THR A 78 8.24 20.62 -12.50
CA THR A 78 7.91 19.88 -11.28
C THR A 78 7.55 18.42 -11.63
N PRO A 79 8.43 17.43 -11.35
CA PRO A 79 8.15 16.04 -11.63
C PRO A 79 6.93 15.56 -10.85
N THR A 80 6.00 14.96 -11.57
CA THR A 80 4.74 14.46 -11.03
C THR A 80 4.58 12.99 -11.36
N TYR A 81 4.29 12.17 -10.35
CA TYR A 81 4.11 10.72 -10.49
C TYR A 81 2.80 10.28 -9.84
N LEU A 82 2.23 9.19 -10.34
CA LEU A 82 1.19 8.44 -9.64
C LEU A 82 1.62 6.98 -9.46
N GLY A 83 1.69 6.55 -8.22
CA GLY A 83 1.92 5.15 -7.84
C GLY A 83 0.65 4.56 -7.26
N ALA A 84 0.05 3.59 -7.96
CA ALA A 84 -1.08 2.84 -7.44
C ALA A 84 -0.63 1.54 -6.79
N THR A 85 -1.28 1.13 -5.71
CA THR A 85 -0.85 0.00 -4.88
C THR A 85 -1.77 -1.22 -5.04
N ALA A 86 -2.06 -1.96 -3.95
CA ALA A 86 -2.78 -3.23 -3.98
C ALA A 86 -4.19 -3.16 -4.58
N GLY A 87 -4.92 -2.05 -4.43
CA GLY A 87 -6.26 -1.91 -5.02
C GLY A 87 -6.24 -2.07 -6.54
N MET A 88 -5.30 -1.40 -7.22
CA MET A 88 -5.12 -1.55 -8.67
C MET A 88 -4.47 -2.88 -9.06
N ARG A 89 -3.66 -3.49 -8.19
CA ARG A 89 -3.17 -4.87 -8.41
C ARG A 89 -4.33 -5.86 -8.48
N LEU A 90 -5.27 -5.77 -7.55
CA LEU A 90 -6.49 -6.59 -7.52
C LEU A 90 -7.39 -6.31 -8.73
N LEU A 91 -7.62 -5.03 -9.07
CA LEU A 91 -8.42 -4.69 -10.25
C LEU A 91 -7.78 -5.25 -11.53
N ARG A 92 -6.45 -5.17 -11.68
CA ARG A 92 -5.76 -5.72 -12.85
C ARG A 92 -5.89 -7.24 -12.94
N GLU A 93 -5.83 -7.93 -11.82
CA GLU A 93 -6.03 -9.39 -11.74
C GLU A 93 -7.47 -9.77 -12.13
N GLN A 94 -8.46 -8.98 -11.71
CA GLN A 94 -9.86 -9.19 -12.04
C GLN A 94 -10.18 -8.83 -13.50
N ASN A 95 -9.67 -7.69 -13.98
CA ASN A 95 -9.91 -7.15 -15.31
C ASN A 95 -8.80 -6.14 -15.70
N SER A 96 -7.79 -6.61 -16.45
CA SER A 96 -6.67 -5.77 -16.89
C SER A 96 -7.11 -4.57 -17.72
N THR A 97 -8.12 -4.72 -18.58
CA THR A 97 -8.62 -3.63 -19.43
C THR A 97 -9.21 -2.49 -18.59
N LYS A 98 -10.00 -2.80 -17.55
CA LYS A 98 -10.53 -1.78 -16.64
C LYS A 98 -9.41 -1.08 -15.85
N ALA A 99 -8.42 -1.84 -15.38
CA ALA A 99 -7.26 -1.25 -14.70
C ALA A 99 -6.49 -0.27 -15.61
N GLU A 100 -6.28 -0.63 -16.88
CA GLU A 100 -5.62 0.21 -17.87
C GLU A 100 -6.44 1.47 -18.20
N GLN A 101 -7.77 1.35 -18.32
CA GLN A 101 -8.66 2.49 -18.53
C GLN A 101 -8.62 3.50 -17.37
N VAL A 102 -8.65 3.02 -16.13
CA VAL A 102 -8.50 3.86 -14.94
C VAL A 102 -7.14 4.58 -14.96
N LEU A 103 -6.04 3.86 -15.24
CA LEU A 103 -4.72 4.47 -15.34
C LEU A 103 -4.62 5.51 -16.46
N ALA A 104 -5.29 5.27 -17.59
CA ALA A 104 -5.31 6.20 -18.72
C ALA A 104 -6.05 7.51 -18.38
N GLU A 105 -7.20 7.44 -17.72
CA GLU A 105 -7.96 8.64 -17.33
C GLU A 105 -7.27 9.44 -16.23
N VAL A 106 -6.61 8.81 -15.26
CA VAL A 106 -5.78 9.55 -14.28
C VAL A 106 -4.55 10.18 -14.95
N ALA A 107 -3.91 9.47 -15.88
CA ALA A 107 -2.77 10.01 -16.63
C ALA A 107 -3.17 11.22 -17.47
N LYS A 108 -4.32 11.16 -18.13
CA LYS A 108 -4.91 12.28 -18.87
C LYS A 108 -5.19 13.46 -17.95
N ALA A 109 -5.86 13.24 -16.82
CA ALA A 109 -6.21 14.31 -15.89
C ALA A 109 -4.97 15.02 -15.31
N ILE A 110 -3.91 14.28 -14.97
CA ILE A 110 -2.65 14.89 -14.51
C ILE A 110 -1.95 15.63 -15.65
N GLY A 111 -1.96 15.08 -16.87
CA GLY A 111 -1.36 15.69 -18.05
C GLY A 111 -2.04 16.98 -18.53
N GLU A 112 -3.26 17.29 -18.07
CA GLU A 112 -3.93 18.58 -18.30
C GLU A 112 -3.30 19.74 -17.50
N TYR A 113 -2.51 19.43 -16.45
CA TYR A 113 -1.87 20.42 -15.60
C TYR A 113 -0.46 20.78 -16.11
N PRO A 114 0.05 21.98 -15.80
CA PRO A 114 1.37 22.44 -16.27
C PRO A 114 2.51 21.80 -15.46
N VAL A 115 2.60 20.47 -15.42
CA VAL A 115 3.60 19.71 -14.64
C VAL A 115 4.45 18.81 -15.53
N ASP A 116 5.64 18.42 -15.06
CA ASP A 116 6.45 17.37 -15.68
C ASP A 116 5.87 15.99 -15.28
N PHE A 117 4.78 15.58 -15.94
CA PHE A 117 4.15 14.30 -15.65
C PHE A 117 4.98 13.13 -16.18
N ARG A 118 5.48 12.31 -15.26
CA ARG A 118 6.39 11.18 -15.56
C ARG A 118 5.70 9.81 -15.56
N GLY A 119 4.38 9.79 -15.42
CA GLY A 119 3.57 8.60 -15.62
C GLY A 119 2.81 8.14 -14.36
N ALA A 120 1.78 7.34 -14.64
CA ALA A 120 0.97 6.62 -13.67
C ALA A 120 1.26 5.13 -13.80
N ARG A 121 1.58 4.45 -12.70
CA ARG A 121 1.93 3.02 -12.71
C ARG A 121 1.41 2.28 -11.49
N ILE A 122 1.16 0.99 -11.66
CA ILE A 122 0.88 0.07 -10.55
C ILE A 122 2.22 -0.40 -9.98
N LEU A 123 2.51 -0.03 -8.74
CA LEU A 123 3.71 -0.46 -8.03
C LEU A 123 3.66 -1.97 -7.78
N THR A 124 4.81 -2.61 -7.91
CA THR A 124 4.98 -3.95 -7.36
C THR A 124 4.94 -3.88 -5.84
N GLY A 125 4.50 -4.96 -5.18
CA GLY A 125 4.45 -4.96 -3.72
C GLY A 125 5.83 -4.77 -3.05
N ARG A 126 6.90 -5.19 -3.75
CA ARG A 126 8.29 -4.98 -3.34
C ARG A 126 8.70 -3.51 -3.42
N GLU A 127 8.34 -2.80 -4.48
CA GLU A 127 8.56 -1.36 -4.60
C GLU A 127 7.83 -0.61 -3.49
N GLU A 128 6.53 -0.89 -3.30
CA GLU A 128 5.71 -0.27 -2.25
C GLU A 128 6.33 -0.43 -0.86
N GLY A 129 6.69 -1.66 -0.47
CA GLY A 129 7.33 -1.92 0.82
C GLY A 129 8.72 -1.27 0.94
N SER A 130 9.48 -1.22 -0.15
CA SER A 130 10.85 -0.69 -0.13
C SER A 130 10.91 0.84 -0.13
N PHE A 131 10.00 1.52 -0.81
CA PHE A 131 9.82 2.96 -0.70
C PHE A 131 9.31 3.36 0.70
N GLY A 132 8.38 2.60 1.28
CA GLY A 132 7.95 2.79 2.67
C GLY A 132 9.13 2.70 3.66
N TRP A 133 10.03 1.73 3.47
CA TRP A 133 11.25 1.60 4.27
C TRP A 133 12.20 2.80 4.12
N ILE A 134 12.38 3.32 2.90
CA ILE A 134 13.18 4.54 2.67
C ILE A 134 12.55 5.71 3.42
N THR A 135 11.25 5.91 3.31
CA THR A 135 10.53 7.01 4.00
C THR A 135 10.72 6.94 5.51
N VAL A 136 10.52 5.78 6.12
CA VAL A 136 10.72 5.58 7.57
C VAL A 136 12.14 5.97 7.98
N ASN A 137 13.14 5.44 7.31
CA ASN A 137 14.53 5.64 7.68
C ASN A 137 15.05 7.05 7.32
N TYR A 138 14.45 7.70 6.33
CA TYR A 138 14.70 9.10 6.02
C TYR A 138 14.14 10.03 7.11
N LEU A 139 12.87 9.85 7.49
CA LEU A 139 12.21 10.69 8.49
C LEU A 139 12.76 10.51 9.91
N LEU A 140 13.23 9.30 10.23
CA LEU A 140 13.89 9.00 11.51
C LEU A 140 15.39 9.34 11.51
N GLU A 141 15.87 10.01 10.46
CA GLU A 141 17.27 10.44 10.31
C GLU A 141 18.29 9.30 10.43
N THR A 142 17.91 8.05 10.12
CA THR A 142 18.81 6.90 10.17
C THR A 142 19.59 6.72 8.86
N LEU A 143 19.06 7.23 7.74
CA LEU A 143 19.79 7.28 6.47
C LEU A 143 20.72 8.49 6.37
N VAL A 144 20.27 9.65 6.87
CA VAL A 144 20.98 10.92 6.76
C VAL A 144 20.51 11.85 7.88
N LYS A 145 21.43 12.61 8.47
CA LYS A 145 21.14 13.57 9.55
C LYS A 145 21.94 14.86 9.36
N PHE A 146 21.37 15.98 9.80
CA PHE A 146 22.10 17.25 9.86
C PHE A 146 22.96 17.30 11.13
N SER A 147 24.28 17.36 10.95
CA SER A 147 25.25 17.35 12.04
C SER A 147 25.44 18.74 12.68
N PHE A 148 26.04 18.78 13.87
CA PHE A 148 26.45 20.03 14.53
C PHE A 148 27.48 20.83 13.73
N ALA A 149 28.19 20.19 12.78
CA ALA A 149 29.10 20.86 11.86
C ALA A 149 28.39 21.48 10.65
N GLU A 150 27.06 21.59 10.71
CA GLU A 150 26.19 22.15 9.65
C GLU A 150 26.31 21.41 8.32
N LYS A 151 26.52 20.09 8.39
CA LYS A 151 26.64 19.21 7.21
C LYS A 151 25.70 18.03 7.32
N TRP A 152 25.11 17.64 6.21
CA TRP A 152 24.39 16.37 6.10
C TRP A 152 25.40 15.23 6.08
N GLU A 153 25.22 14.24 6.94
CA GLU A 153 26.08 13.06 6.99
C GLU A 153 25.28 11.79 7.30
N HIS A 154 25.83 10.64 6.91
CA HIS A 154 25.28 9.35 7.28
C HIS A 154 25.62 9.04 8.75
N PRO A 155 24.62 8.79 9.62
CA PRO A 155 24.88 8.47 11.02
C PRO A 155 25.65 7.14 11.14
N ARG A 156 26.82 7.16 11.79
CA ARG A 156 27.71 5.97 11.87
C ARG A 156 27.26 4.90 12.86
N ASP A 157 26.54 5.31 13.91
CA ASP A 157 26.14 4.43 15.03
C ASP A 157 24.63 4.19 15.10
N THR A 158 23.91 4.38 13.99
CA THR A 158 22.45 4.23 13.94
C THR A 158 22.06 3.03 13.09
N GLU A 159 21.43 2.02 13.69
CA GLU A 159 20.80 0.94 12.94
C GLU A 159 19.55 1.46 12.21
N VAL A 160 19.40 1.08 10.94
CA VAL A 160 18.16 1.29 10.19
C VAL A 160 17.03 0.43 10.76
N LEU A 161 15.82 0.97 10.75
CA LEU A 161 14.62 0.28 11.20
C LEU A 161 14.03 -0.54 10.05
N GLY A 162 13.39 -1.66 10.37
CA GLY A 162 12.41 -2.29 9.49
C GLY A 162 11.14 -1.45 9.38
N ALA A 163 10.36 -1.70 8.34
CA ALA A 163 9.06 -1.08 8.10
C ALA A 163 8.00 -2.16 7.94
N LEU A 164 6.91 -2.03 8.71
CA LEU A 164 5.68 -2.78 8.56
C LEU A 164 4.59 -1.81 8.07
N ASP A 165 3.89 -2.21 7.02
CA ASP A 165 2.85 -1.39 6.39
C ASP A 165 1.55 -2.20 6.30
N LEU A 166 0.44 -1.65 6.79
CA LEU A 166 -0.87 -2.28 6.72
C LEU A 166 -1.85 -1.39 5.95
N GLY A 167 -1.93 -1.63 4.64
CA GLY A 167 -2.94 -1.01 3.78
C GLY A 167 -4.29 -1.74 3.82
N GLY A 168 -5.23 -1.28 3.00
CA GLY A 168 -6.55 -1.91 2.89
C GLY A 168 -6.54 -3.24 2.14
N ALA A 169 -5.69 -3.40 1.13
CA ALA A 169 -5.66 -4.58 0.27
C ALA A 169 -4.38 -5.43 0.32
N SER A 170 -3.30 -4.94 0.92
CA SER A 170 -2.10 -5.74 1.21
C SER A 170 -1.42 -5.25 2.49
N THR A 171 -0.51 -6.06 3.01
CA THR A 171 0.46 -5.65 4.03
C THR A 171 1.88 -5.95 3.58
N GLN A 172 2.85 -5.14 4.00
CA GLN A 172 4.24 -5.25 3.62
C GLN A 172 5.13 -5.39 4.86
N ILE A 173 6.22 -6.11 4.66
CA ILE A 173 7.34 -6.18 5.59
C ILE A 173 8.63 -5.94 4.80
N THR A 174 9.40 -4.94 5.23
CA THR A 174 10.70 -4.60 4.65
C THR A 174 11.72 -4.37 5.74
N PHE A 175 12.89 -5.01 5.68
CA PHE A 175 13.97 -4.76 6.64
C PHE A 175 15.32 -5.18 6.07
N GLN A 176 16.40 -4.71 6.69
CA GLN A 176 17.74 -5.18 6.41
C GLN A 176 18.04 -6.44 7.24
N PRO A 177 18.14 -7.64 6.62
CA PRO A 177 18.43 -8.86 7.36
C PRO A 177 19.90 -8.93 7.79
N GLY A 178 20.17 -9.72 8.84
CA GLY A 178 21.54 -10.05 9.28
C GLY A 178 22.22 -11.16 8.45
N VAL A 179 21.50 -11.73 7.48
CA VAL A 179 21.95 -12.80 6.59
C VAL A 179 21.62 -12.44 5.15
N PRO A 180 22.34 -12.97 4.14
CA PRO A 180 21.97 -12.77 2.74
C PRO A 180 20.54 -13.24 2.45
N VAL A 181 19.81 -12.47 1.63
CA VAL A 181 18.48 -12.84 1.15
C VAL A 181 18.63 -13.95 0.11
N GLU A 182 18.10 -15.13 0.39
CA GLU A 182 18.21 -16.30 -0.49
C GLU A 182 17.27 -16.20 -1.70
N ASP A 183 16.03 -15.71 -1.49
CA ASP A 183 15.08 -15.49 -2.58
C ASP A 183 15.28 -14.12 -3.22
N ARG A 184 15.88 -14.11 -4.42
CA ARG A 184 16.12 -12.90 -5.22
C ARG A 184 14.85 -12.11 -5.54
N ASN A 185 13.67 -12.75 -5.57
CA ASN A 185 12.40 -12.05 -5.79
C ASN A 185 12.00 -11.17 -4.60
N THR A 186 12.49 -11.49 -3.40
CA THR A 186 12.28 -10.73 -2.16
C THR A 186 13.44 -9.79 -1.81
N SER A 187 14.55 -9.87 -2.56
CA SER A 187 15.71 -9.00 -2.39
C SER A 187 15.51 -7.65 -3.09
N VAL A 188 15.90 -6.56 -2.41
CA VAL A 188 15.99 -5.20 -2.96
C VAL A 188 17.36 -4.63 -2.64
N PHE A 189 17.93 -3.89 -3.59
CA PHE A 189 19.21 -3.21 -3.39
C PHE A 189 19.06 -1.72 -3.70
N PHE A 190 19.55 -0.88 -2.79
CA PHE A 190 19.64 0.57 -3.00
C PHE A 190 21.02 1.09 -2.65
N ARG A 191 21.40 2.20 -3.28
CA ARG A 191 22.49 3.05 -2.82
C ARG A 191 21.92 4.42 -2.45
N LEU A 192 21.95 4.74 -1.16
CA LEU A 192 21.37 5.96 -0.60
C LEU A 192 22.44 6.70 0.21
N TYR A 193 22.64 7.98 -0.09
CA TYR A 193 23.63 8.83 0.59
C TYR A 193 25.03 8.21 0.64
N GLY A 194 25.44 7.53 -0.44
CA GLY A 194 26.73 6.85 -0.55
C GLY A 194 26.78 5.41 0.00
N THR A 195 25.79 4.99 0.80
CA THR A 195 25.73 3.68 1.47
C THR A 195 24.89 2.67 0.68
N ASN A 196 25.37 1.43 0.59
CA ASN A 196 24.65 0.33 -0.06
C ASN A 196 23.77 -0.43 0.96
N TYR A 197 22.50 -0.63 0.63
CA TYR A 197 21.54 -1.37 1.44
C TYR A 197 21.02 -2.57 0.67
N SER A 198 21.09 -3.75 1.30
CA SER A 198 20.44 -4.97 0.82
C SER A 198 19.29 -5.30 1.77
N LEU A 199 18.07 -5.27 1.23
CA LEU A 199 16.84 -5.38 2.00
C LEU A 199 16.09 -6.64 1.59
N TYR A 200 15.42 -7.25 2.56
CA TYR A 200 14.29 -8.12 2.31
C TYR A 200 13.02 -7.26 2.22
N SER A 201 12.18 -7.50 1.22
CA SER A 201 10.88 -6.85 1.07
C SER A 201 9.86 -7.84 0.50
N HIS A 202 8.73 -7.97 1.17
CA HIS A 202 7.61 -8.78 0.70
C HIS A 202 6.27 -8.07 0.93
N SER A 203 5.31 -8.34 0.05
CA SER A 203 3.93 -7.82 0.12
C SER A 203 2.94 -8.97 0.05
N TYR A 204 2.21 -9.16 1.14
CA TYR A 204 1.11 -10.11 1.21
C TYR A 204 -0.16 -9.47 0.66
N LEU A 205 -0.40 -9.65 -0.65
CA LEU A 205 -1.66 -9.27 -1.29
C LEU A 205 -2.83 -10.01 -0.62
N CYS A 206 -3.99 -9.37 -0.52
CA CYS A 206 -5.19 -9.82 0.20
C CYS A 206 -5.11 -9.77 1.74
N TYR A 207 -3.92 -9.57 2.33
CA TYR A 207 -3.73 -9.46 3.78
C TYR A 207 -3.75 -8.01 4.29
N GLY A 208 -4.23 -7.06 3.47
CA GLY A 208 -4.60 -5.74 3.96
C GLY A 208 -5.89 -5.79 4.77
N GLN A 209 -6.15 -4.79 5.60
CA GLN A 209 -7.24 -4.80 6.57
C GLN A 209 -8.61 -5.11 5.94
N THR A 210 -8.99 -4.41 4.87
CA THR A 210 -10.29 -4.57 4.20
C THR A 210 -10.44 -5.96 3.58
N GLN A 211 -9.39 -6.44 2.90
CA GLN A 211 -9.43 -7.75 2.24
C GLN A 211 -9.36 -8.90 3.24
N ALA A 212 -8.60 -8.77 4.32
CA ALA A 212 -8.55 -9.78 5.39
C ALA A 212 -9.89 -9.91 6.12
N LEU A 213 -10.60 -8.80 6.35
CA LEU A 213 -11.97 -8.83 6.89
C LEU A 213 -12.95 -9.50 5.91
N LYS A 214 -12.83 -9.23 4.60
CA LYS A 214 -13.64 -9.89 3.56
C LYS A 214 -13.35 -11.40 3.49
N MET A 215 -12.08 -11.80 3.58
CA MET A 215 -11.66 -13.20 3.66
C MET A 215 -12.22 -13.89 4.91
N LEU A 216 -12.19 -13.23 6.07
CA LEU A 216 -12.76 -13.74 7.31
C LEU A 216 -14.27 -13.99 7.15
N LEU A 217 -15.00 -12.99 6.66
CA LEU A 217 -16.45 -13.08 6.47
C LEU A 217 -16.81 -14.19 5.46
N ALA A 218 -16.06 -14.30 4.36
CA ALA A 218 -16.23 -15.37 3.38
C ALA A 218 -15.96 -16.76 3.97
N ALA A 219 -14.92 -16.90 4.80
CA ALA A 219 -14.60 -18.16 5.47
C ALA A 219 -15.68 -18.57 6.48
N LEU A 220 -16.25 -17.61 7.22
CA LEU A 220 -17.37 -17.84 8.13
C LEU A 220 -18.61 -18.29 7.36
N HIS A 221 -18.96 -17.61 6.27
CA HIS A 221 -20.06 -17.98 5.39
C HIS A 221 -19.88 -19.39 4.80
N GLN A 222 -18.68 -19.74 4.33
CA GLN A 222 -18.41 -21.08 3.79
C GLN A 222 -18.46 -22.18 4.85
N SER A 223 -18.12 -21.87 6.11
CA SER A 223 -18.18 -22.84 7.21
C SER A 223 -19.61 -23.22 7.61
N SER A 224 -20.56 -22.31 7.39
CA SER A 224 -22.00 -22.51 7.61
C SER A 224 -22.76 -21.72 6.55
N PRO A 225 -23.05 -22.32 5.36
CA PRO A 225 -23.64 -21.63 4.22
C PRO A 225 -25.15 -21.39 4.42
N THR A 226 -25.45 -20.58 5.43
CA THR A 226 -26.78 -20.12 5.80
C THR A 226 -26.91 -18.63 5.49
N ALA A 227 -28.13 -18.14 5.32
CA ALA A 227 -28.38 -16.69 5.14
C ALA A 227 -27.96 -15.86 6.37
N GLN A 228 -27.71 -16.48 7.51
CA GLN A 228 -27.18 -15.84 8.72
C GLN A 228 -25.72 -16.22 8.94
N ILE A 229 -24.86 -15.24 9.17
CA ILE A 229 -23.43 -15.43 9.46
C ILE A 229 -23.16 -14.93 10.88
N SER A 230 -22.74 -15.83 11.77
CA SER A 230 -22.27 -15.43 13.10
C SER A 230 -20.82 -14.96 13.03
N HIS A 231 -20.57 -13.70 13.37
CA HIS A 231 -19.26 -13.06 13.26
C HIS A 231 -18.63 -12.82 14.65
N PRO A 232 -17.64 -13.65 15.07
CA PRO A 232 -17.09 -13.58 16.42
C PRO A 232 -16.29 -12.31 16.71
N CYS A 233 -15.70 -11.69 15.68
CA CYS A 233 -14.93 -10.46 15.86
C CYS A 233 -15.78 -9.19 15.91
N TYR A 234 -17.06 -9.25 15.51
CA TYR A 234 -17.93 -8.08 15.57
C TYR A 234 -18.58 -7.96 16.95
N PRO A 235 -18.85 -6.74 17.43
CA PRO A 235 -19.48 -6.52 18.73
C PRO A 235 -20.83 -7.23 18.84
N SER A 236 -21.16 -7.72 20.03
CA SER A 236 -22.46 -8.34 20.28
C SER A 236 -23.60 -7.36 19.97
N GLY A 237 -24.60 -7.81 19.22
CA GLY A 237 -25.74 -6.99 18.79
C GLY A 237 -25.52 -6.15 17.52
N TYR A 238 -24.30 -6.12 16.99
CA TYR A 238 -24.05 -5.54 15.67
C TYR A 238 -24.70 -6.39 14.57
N GLN A 239 -25.37 -5.75 13.61
CA GLN A 239 -25.96 -6.41 12.46
C GLN A 239 -25.72 -5.59 11.19
N GLU A 240 -25.38 -6.28 10.11
CA GLU A 240 -25.33 -5.70 8.77
C GLU A 240 -25.84 -6.70 7.74
N ASN A 241 -26.33 -6.17 6.61
CA ASN A 241 -26.73 -6.98 5.47
C ASN A 241 -25.69 -6.80 4.37
N VAL A 242 -25.24 -7.92 3.80
CA VAL A 242 -24.30 -7.95 2.68
C VAL A 242 -24.84 -8.91 1.62
N THR A 243 -24.74 -8.55 0.35
CA THR A 243 -25.09 -9.49 -0.72
C THR A 243 -23.96 -10.48 -0.97
N VAL A 244 -24.29 -11.66 -1.51
CA VAL A 244 -23.27 -12.60 -2.00
C VAL A 244 -22.37 -11.94 -3.05
N ALA A 245 -22.93 -11.09 -3.92
CA ALA A 245 -22.15 -10.33 -4.90
C ALA A 245 -21.09 -9.43 -4.25
N GLU A 246 -21.45 -8.63 -3.25
CA GLU A 246 -20.52 -7.74 -2.54
C GLU A 246 -19.48 -8.50 -1.70
N LEU A 247 -19.88 -9.62 -1.08
CA LEU A 247 -18.96 -10.45 -0.32
C LEU A 247 -17.87 -11.07 -1.20
N TYR A 248 -18.22 -11.45 -2.44
CA TYR A 248 -17.35 -12.18 -3.35
C TYR A 248 -16.89 -11.37 -4.59
N ASP A 249 -16.95 -10.03 -4.53
CA ASP A 249 -16.54 -9.12 -5.60
C ASP A 249 -15.00 -8.95 -5.76
N SER A 250 -14.20 -9.70 -5.00
CA SER A 250 -12.75 -9.53 -4.91
C SER A 250 -12.01 -10.82 -5.29
N PRO A 251 -10.87 -10.74 -6.00
CA PRO A 251 -10.00 -11.89 -6.26
C PRO A 251 -9.53 -12.63 -5.00
N CYS A 252 -9.57 -11.97 -3.83
CA CYS A 252 -9.15 -12.53 -2.55
C CYS A 252 -10.10 -13.58 -1.96
N VAL A 253 -11.30 -13.73 -2.53
CA VAL A 253 -12.34 -14.62 -2.03
C VAL A 253 -13.04 -15.32 -3.19
N HIS A 254 -13.49 -16.55 -2.97
CA HIS A 254 -14.15 -17.34 -4.01
C HIS A 254 -15.56 -17.73 -3.56
N ALA A 255 -16.56 -17.40 -4.40
CA ALA A 255 -17.95 -17.73 -4.15
C ALA A 255 -18.18 -19.26 -4.23
N PRO A 256 -19.05 -19.84 -3.38
CA PRO A 256 -19.55 -21.20 -3.58
C PRO A 256 -20.30 -21.29 -4.93
N SER A 257 -20.07 -22.35 -5.69
CA SER A 257 -20.58 -22.50 -7.07
C SER A 257 -22.11 -22.45 -7.21
N THR A 258 -22.85 -22.61 -6.12
CA THR A 258 -24.32 -22.70 -6.09
C THR A 258 -25.00 -21.46 -5.50
N ALA A 259 -24.25 -20.44 -5.08
CA ALA A 259 -24.82 -19.27 -4.42
C ALA A 259 -25.39 -18.26 -5.42
N SER A 260 -26.63 -17.81 -5.20
CA SER A 260 -27.22 -16.72 -5.97
C SER A 260 -26.53 -15.39 -5.61
N PRO A 261 -26.03 -14.60 -6.58
CA PRO A 261 -25.37 -13.32 -6.29
C PRO A 261 -26.25 -12.30 -5.56
N ALA A 262 -27.57 -12.38 -5.78
CA ALA A 262 -28.56 -11.48 -5.18
C ALA A 262 -29.02 -11.91 -3.78
N LEU A 263 -28.56 -13.06 -3.27
CA LEU A 263 -28.90 -13.50 -1.92
C LEU A 263 -28.31 -12.52 -0.89
N VAL A 264 -29.16 -12.03 0.00
CA VAL A 264 -28.78 -11.18 1.12
C VAL A 264 -28.41 -12.05 2.31
N LEU A 265 -27.22 -11.82 2.86
CA LEU A 265 -26.69 -12.46 4.05
C LEU A 265 -26.77 -11.46 5.21
N THR A 266 -27.31 -11.90 6.35
CA THR A 266 -27.34 -11.12 7.58
C THR A 266 -26.18 -11.53 8.46
N VAL A 267 -25.24 -10.61 8.65
CA VAL A 267 -24.07 -10.79 9.52
C VAL A 267 -24.44 -10.34 10.93
N MET A 268 -24.22 -11.18 11.93
CA MET A 268 -24.53 -10.91 13.34
C MET A 268 -23.28 -11.01 14.19
N GLY A 269 -22.92 -9.93 14.86
CA GLY A 269 -21.79 -9.91 15.79
C GLY A 269 -22.10 -10.65 17.08
N THR A 270 -21.17 -11.50 17.52
CA THR A 270 -21.33 -12.26 18.78
C THR A 270 -20.43 -11.76 19.90
N GLY A 271 -19.39 -10.98 19.60
CA GLY A 271 -18.45 -10.45 20.59
C GLY A 271 -17.65 -11.54 21.31
N ASP A 272 -17.11 -12.51 20.58
CA ASP A 272 -16.30 -13.63 21.10
C ASP A 272 -14.81 -13.48 20.71
N PRO A 273 -13.94 -12.97 21.61
CA PRO A 273 -12.52 -12.79 21.32
C PRO A 273 -11.78 -14.10 21.03
N ALA A 274 -12.14 -15.21 21.68
CA ALA A 274 -11.47 -16.49 21.49
C ALA A 274 -11.86 -17.12 20.15
N GLY A 275 -13.15 -17.07 19.80
CA GLY A 275 -13.66 -17.44 18.49
C GLY A 275 -13.07 -16.57 17.39
N CYS A 276 -12.95 -15.25 17.62
CA CYS A 276 -12.36 -14.32 16.67
C CYS A 276 -10.90 -14.66 16.37
N ARG A 277 -10.08 -14.86 17.40
CA ARG A 277 -8.67 -15.26 17.25
C ARG A 277 -8.56 -16.56 16.45
N SER A 278 -9.39 -17.56 16.78
CA SER A 278 -9.38 -18.85 16.11
C SER A 278 -9.80 -18.76 14.64
N ALA A 279 -10.76 -17.90 14.32
CA ALA A 279 -11.21 -17.66 12.95
C ALA A 279 -10.15 -16.92 12.12
N ILE A 280 -9.51 -15.89 12.68
CA ILE A 280 -8.41 -15.16 12.02
C ILE A 280 -7.21 -16.08 11.77
N GLN A 281 -6.83 -16.94 12.74
CA GLN A 281 -5.70 -17.85 12.58
C GLN A 281 -5.86 -18.81 11.39
N LYS A 282 -7.09 -19.20 11.04
CA LYS A 282 -7.37 -20.05 9.87
C LYS A 282 -7.07 -19.37 8.54
N LEU A 283 -6.97 -18.05 8.50
CA LEU A 283 -6.60 -17.31 7.28
C LEU A 283 -5.11 -17.45 6.95
N PHE A 284 -4.27 -17.93 7.87
CA PHE A 284 -2.83 -18.04 7.69
C PHE A 284 -2.40 -19.51 7.59
N ASN A 285 -1.70 -19.86 6.51
CA ASN A 285 -1.07 -21.17 6.40
C ASN A 285 0.41 -21.08 6.85
N PHE A 286 0.72 -21.55 8.05
CA PHE A 286 2.09 -21.54 8.59
C PHE A 286 2.96 -22.71 8.11
N SER A 287 2.52 -23.49 7.12
CA SER A 287 3.32 -24.58 6.56
C SER A 287 4.42 -24.02 5.66
N CYS A 288 5.65 -23.95 6.19
CA CYS A 288 6.84 -23.70 5.39
C CYS A 288 7.20 -24.96 4.60
N ARG A 289 7.00 -24.94 3.27
CA ARG A 289 7.38 -26.02 2.33
C ARG A 289 8.92 -26.12 2.25
N ALA A 290 9.49 -26.20 1.04
CA ALA A 290 10.93 -26.27 0.83
C ALA A 290 11.68 -24.96 1.16
N GLN A 291 10.98 -23.84 1.27
CA GLN A 291 11.58 -22.55 1.65
C GLN A 291 11.58 -22.42 3.17
N ARG A 292 12.78 -22.48 3.78
CA ARG A 292 13.00 -22.22 5.21
C ARG A 292 14.17 -21.25 5.35
N PRO A 293 14.06 -20.22 6.21
CA PRO A 293 12.90 -19.80 7.00
C PRO A 293 11.78 -19.15 6.15
N CYS A 294 10.54 -19.15 6.66
CA CYS A 294 9.37 -18.60 5.97
C CYS A 294 8.44 -17.84 6.94
N GLY A 295 7.67 -16.89 6.41
CA GLY A 295 6.61 -16.19 7.13
C GLY A 295 5.34 -17.04 7.19
N PHE A 296 4.39 -16.77 6.31
CA PHE A 296 3.20 -17.60 6.11
C PHE A 296 2.93 -17.81 4.61
N ASN A 297 2.00 -18.72 4.29
CA ASN A 297 1.68 -19.17 2.94
C ASN A 297 2.89 -19.70 2.15
N GLY A 298 3.89 -20.24 2.86
CA GLY A 298 5.10 -20.79 2.25
C GLY A 298 6.05 -19.73 1.66
N VAL A 299 5.87 -18.44 2.01
CA VAL A 299 6.71 -17.33 1.54
C VAL A 299 8.01 -17.27 2.33
N TYR A 300 9.15 -17.35 1.65
CA TYR A 300 10.47 -17.13 2.24
C TYR A 300 10.54 -15.82 3.02
N GLN A 301 11.09 -15.89 4.24
CA GLN A 301 11.34 -14.72 5.07
C GLN A 301 12.58 -15.00 5.95
N PRO A 302 13.66 -14.19 5.84
CA PRO A 302 14.81 -14.33 6.73
C PRO A 302 14.41 -14.00 8.18
N PRO A 303 15.21 -14.43 9.18
CA PRO A 303 14.93 -14.09 10.58
C PRO A 303 14.83 -12.57 10.76
N VAL A 304 13.75 -12.13 11.39
CA VAL A 304 13.54 -10.71 11.70
C VAL A 304 14.59 -10.24 12.70
N ARG A 305 15.09 -9.01 12.52
CA ARG A 305 16.08 -8.38 13.39
C ARG A 305 15.83 -6.88 13.46
N GLY A 306 16.22 -6.27 14.57
CA GLY A 306 16.23 -4.82 14.73
C GLY A 306 14.87 -4.29 15.17
N GLN A 307 14.77 -2.96 15.22
CA GLN A 307 13.52 -2.27 15.52
C GLN A 307 12.69 -2.11 14.25
N PHE A 308 11.37 -2.08 14.40
CA PHE A 308 10.44 -1.87 13.28
C PHE A 308 9.56 -0.67 13.56
N PHE A 309 9.33 0.14 12.53
CA PHE A 309 8.27 1.15 12.52
C PHE A 309 7.03 0.56 11.86
N VAL A 310 5.87 0.74 12.49
CA VAL A 310 4.58 0.25 11.97
C VAL A 310 3.77 1.43 11.47
N ARG A 311 3.31 1.36 10.22
CA ARG A 311 2.50 2.38 9.57
C ARG A 311 1.34 1.75 8.78
N SER A 312 0.47 2.62 8.27
CA SER A 312 -0.65 2.32 7.38
C SER A 312 -0.75 3.38 6.28
#